data_AF-A5HUJ5-F1
#
_entry.id   AF-A5HUJ5-F1
#
_cell.length_a   1.000
_cell.length_b   1.000
_cell.length_c   1.000
_cell.angle_alpha   90.00
_cell.angle_beta   90.00
_cell.angle_gamma   90.00
#
_symmetry.space_group_name_H-M   'P 1'
#
loop_
_entity.id
_entity.type
_entity.pdbx_description
1 polymer ?
#
loop_
_entity_poly.entity_id
_entity_poly.type
_entity_poly.pdbx_seq_one_letter_code
_entity_poly.pdbx_strand_id
1 'polypeptide(L)'
;MEPYVLLDPRQRALYRDVMQESYQTLISHLERHRRLHRGEKPYWCGLCGKGFAWSSHHDRHRLTHTGEKPFSCAQCGKGFGRSSHRNRHQRAHMERHPGQPERGTQPCP
;
A
#
# COMPACT_ATOMS: atom_id res chain seq x y z
N MET A 1 -23.51 -21.48 18.37
CA MET A 1 -22.33 -21.26 19.26
C MET A 1 -21.78 -22.61 19.76
N GLU A 2 -21.74 -23.64 18.92
CA GLU A 2 -21.27 -25.00 19.27
C GLU A 2 -20.27 -25.57 18.23
N PRO A 3 -19.10 -24.94 18.00
CA PRO A 3 -17.96 -25.67 17.41
C PRO A 3 -16.70 -25.65 18.30
N TYR A 4 -16.74 -24.86 19.37
CA TYR A 4 -15.55 -24.46 20.13
C TYR A 4 -15.15 -25.46 21.23
N VAL A 5 -16.11 -26.28 21.65
CA VAL A 5 -15.97 -27.31 22.71
C VAL A 5 -15.34 -28.61 22.20
N LEU A 6 -15.27 -28.80 20.88
CA LEU A 6 -14.69 -30.00 20.24
C LEU A 6 -13.19 -29.87 19.90
N LEU A 7 -12.58 -28.71 20.15
CA LEU A 7 -11.16 -28.48 19.87
C LEU A 7 -10.30 -29.22 20.90
N ASP A 8 -9.30 -29.97 20.43
CA ASP A 8 -8.32 -30.58 21.32
C ASP A 8 -7.50 -29.52 22.08
N PRO A 9 -6.81 -29.87 23.19
CA PRO A 9 -6.07 -28.90 23.99
C PRO A 9 -5.02 -28.10 23.20
N ARG A 10 -4.40 -28.68 22.17
CA ARG A 10 -3.42 -27.99 21.31
C ARG A 10 -4.14 -27.02 20.35
N GLN A 11 -5.23 -27.45 19.73
CA GLN A 11 -6.06 -26.60 18.87
C GLN A 11 -6.66 -25.41 19.64
N ARG A 12 -7.07 -25.62 20.90
CA ARG A 12 -7.62 -24.57 21.76
C ARG A 12 -6.56 -23.53 22.15
N ALA A 13 -5.32 -23.97 22.39
CA ALA A 13 -4.20 -23.06 22.64
C ALA A 13 -3.88 -22.24 21.38
N LEU A 14 -3.73 -22.89 20.22
CA LEU A 14 -3.48 -22.20 18.95
C LEU A 14 -4.58 -21.19 18.60
N TYR A 15 -5.85 -21.55 18.80
CA TYR A 15 -6.93 -20.59 18.58
C TYR A 15 -6.82 -19.39 19.53
N ARG A 16 -6.50 -19.61 20.82
CA ARG A 16 -6.32 -18.51 21.78
C ARG A 16 -5.18 -17.58 21.36
N ASP A 17 -4.07 -18.14 20.90
CA ASP A 17 -2.91 -17.38 20.46
C ASP A 17 -3.23 -16.56 19.21
N VAL A 18 -3.85 -17.18 18.20
CA VAL A 18 -4.29 -16.50 16.96
C VAL A 18 -5.32 -15.40 17.26
N MET A 19 -6.25 -15.62 18.19
CA MET A 19 -7.20 -14.59 18.59
C MET A 19 -6.54 -13.43 19.33
N GLN A 20 -5.55 -13.72 20.18
CA GLN A 20 -4.77 -12.68 20.86
C GLN A 20 -3.97 -11.85 19.85
N GLU A 21 -3.30 -12.48 18.89
CA GLU A 21 -2.56 -11.80 17.82
C GLU A 21 -3.48 -10.93 16.94
N SER A 22 -4.65 -11.46 16.59
CA SER A 22 -5.68 -10.75 15.83
C SER A 22 -6.18 -9.51 16.59
N TYR A 23 -6.39 -9.65 17.90
CA TYR A 23 -6.81 -8.55 18.77
C TYR A 23 -5.73 -7.47 18.90
N GLN A 24 -4.46 -7.85 19.12
CA GLN A 24 -3.35 -6.89 19.17
C GLN A 24 -3.18 -6.13 17.84
N THR A 25 -3.35 -6.81 16.71
CA THR A 25 -3.35 -6.19 15.39
C THR A 25 -4.48 -5.17 15.25
N LEU A 26 -5.71 -5.53 15.67
CA LEU A 26 -6.86 -4.62 15.64
C LEU A 26 -6.65 -3.37 16.51
N ILE A 27 -6.11 -3.53 17.72
CA ILE A 27 -5.77 -2.39 18.59
C ILE A 27 -4.79 -1.45 17.89
N SER A 28 -3.70 -1.98 17.35
CA SER A 28 -2.69 -1.17 16.67
C SER A 28 -3.27 -0.38 15.48
N HIS A 29 -4.21 -0.99 14.76
CA HIS A 29 -4.94 -0.35 13.67
C HIS A 29 -5.86 0.76 14.17
N LEU A 30 -6.57 0.53 15.27
CA LEU A 30 -7.44 1.51 15.89
C LEU A 30 -6.63 2.70 16.43
N GLU A 31 -5.51 2.46 17.11
CA GLU A 31 -4.63 3.53 17.59
C GLU A 31 -4.10 4.37 16.43
N ARG A 32 -3.63 3.72 15.36
CA ARG A 32 -3.20 4.40 14.13
C ARG A 32 -4.32 5.22 13.49
N HIS A 33 -5.56 4.73 13.51
CA HIS A 33 -6.73 5.46 13.03
C HIS A 33 -7.02 6.68 13.92
N ARG A 34 -6.97 6.53 15.24
CA ARG A 34 -7.23 7.61 16.22
C ARG A 34 -6.27 8.78 16.11
N ARG A 35 -5.04 8.59 15.61
CA ARG A 35 -4.10 9.68 15.31
C ARG A 35 -4.70 10.74 14.38
N LEU A 36 -5.54 10.34 13.43
CA LEU A 36 -6.21 11.27 12.51
C LEU A 36 -7.16 12.22 13.24
N HIS A 37 -7.95 11.69 14.18
CA HIS A 37 -8.89 12.48 14.98
C HIS A 37 -8.17 13.49 15.88
N ARG A 38 -6.99 13.13 16.38
CA ARG A 38 -6.16 14.00 17.23
C ARG A 38 -5.25 14.96 16.43
N GLY A 39 -5.17 14.80 15.11
CA GLY A 39 -4.24 15.54 14.27
C GLY A 39 -2.76 15.20 14.53
N GLU A 40 -2.46 14.08 15.18
CA GLU A 40 -1.09 13.63 15.45
C GLU A 40 -0.35 13.32 14.14
N LYS A 41 0.85 13.88 13.99
CA LYS A 41 1.70 13.71 12.81
C LYS A 41 3.11 13.27 13.22
N PRO A 42 3.34 11.98 13.56
CA PRO A 42 4.63 11.55 14.07
C PRO A 42 5.77 11.62 13.04
N TYR A 43 5.44 11.67 11.75
CA TYR A 43 6.42 11.59 10.66
C TYR A 43 6.57 12.94 9.98
N TRP A 44 7.69 13.62 10.21
CA TRP A 44 7.95 14.96 9.67
C TRP A 44 9.01 14.91 8.58
N CYS A 45 8.77 15.62 7.48
CA CYS A 45 9.77 15.78 6.43
C CYS A 45 10.85 16.78 6.88
N GLY A 46 12.09 16.33 6.99
CA GLY A 46 13.22 17.21 7.33
C GLY A 46 13.53 18.29 6.28
N LEU A 47 13.08 18.14 5.04
CA LEU A 47 13.35 19.11 3.96
C LEU A 47 12.35 20.27 3.90
N CYS A 48 11.07 20.03 4.23
CA CYS A 48 10.02 21.04 4.11
C CYS A 48 9.16 21.20 5.38
N GLY A 49 9.46 20.48 6.46
CA GLY A 49 8.72 20.52 7.73
C GLY A 49 7.32 19.89 7.68
N LYS A 50 6.87 19.35 6.55
CA LYS A 50 5.53 18.79 6.41
C LYS A 50 5.37 17.51 7.24
N GLY A 51 4.36 17.48 8.12
CA GLY A 51 4.02 16.33 8.96
C GLY A 51 2.97 15.39 8.35
N PHE A 52 3.09 14.09 8.65
CA PHE A 52 2.21 13.01 8.19
C PHE A 52 1.80 12.10 9.35
N ALA A 53 0.56 11.59 9.31
CA ALA A 53 0.04 10.65 10.30
C ALA A 53 0.55 9.20 10.10
N TRP A 54 1.02 8.87 8.89
CA TRP A 54 1.49 7.53 8.51
C TRP A 54 2.84 7.58 7.81
N SER A 55 3.72 6.63 8.13
CA SER A 55 5.06 6.50 7.53
C SER A 55 5.00 6.34 6.02
N SER A 56 4.14 5.47 5.51
CA SER A 56 3.98 5.24 4.07
C SER A 56 3.62 6.50 3.28
N HIS A 57 2.89 7.43 3.90
CA HIS A 57 2.57 8.72 3.30
C HIS A 57 3.78 9.66 3.30
N HIS A 58 4.55 9.67 4.40
CA HIS A 58 5.81 10.40 4.52
C HIS A 58 6.85 9.89 3.51
N ASP A 59 7.07 8.59 3.42
CA ASP A 59 8.06 8.00 2.52
C ASP A 59 7.74 8.29 1.06
N ARG A 60 6.46 8.16 0.68
CA ARG A 60 5.98 8.56 -0.63
C ARG A 60 6.15 10.05 -0.90
N HIS A 61 5.97 10.89 0.11
CA HIS A 61 6.22 12.32 -0.03
C HIS A 61 7.72 12.61 -0.23
N ARG A 62 8.63 11.88 0.42
CA ARG A 62 10.07 12.07 0.19
C ARG A 62 10.46 11.89 -1.28
N LEU A 63 9.79 11.01 -2.01
CA LEU A 63 9.99 10.83 -3.45
C LEU A 63 9.67 12.09 -4.27
N THR A 64 8.86 13.03 -3.76
CA THR A 64 8.60 14.30 -4.44
C THR A 64 9.78 15.26 -4.36
N HIS A 65 10.68 15.08 -3.38
CA HIS A 65 11.92 15.85 -3.27
C HIS A 65 13.03 15.24 -4.13
N THR A 66 13.15 13.91 -4.15
CA THR A 66 14.20 13.22 -4.93
C THR A 66 13.84 13.08 -6.41
N GLY A 67 12.55 13.14 -6.76
CA GLY A 67 12.06 12.86 -8.10
C GLY A 67 12.10 11.37 -8.47
N GLU A 68 12.46 10.49 -7.53
CA GLU A 68 12.49 9.04 -7.75
C GLU A 68 11.11 8.49 -8.14
N LYS A 69 11.11 7.55 -9.07
CA LYS A 69 9.91 6.91 -9.62
C LYS A 69 10.05 5.38 -9.56
N PRO A 70 9.87 4.76 -8.38
CA PRO A 70 10.17 3.34 -8.16
C PRO A 70 9.28 2.38 -8.98
N PHE A 71 8.15 2.86 -9.47
CA PHE A 71 7.18 2.02 -10.18
C PHE A 71 7.23 2.31 -11.67
N SER A 72 7.96 1.51 -12.44
CA SER A 72 7.99 1.60 -13.90
C SER A 72 6.87 0.78 -14.55
N CYS A 73 6.39 1.25 -15.70
CA CYS A 73 5.55 0.44 -16.58
C CYS A 73 6.44 -0.53 -17.37
N ALA A 74 6.16 -1.83 -17.30
CA ALA A 74 6.93 -2.82 -18.04
C ALA A 74 6.81 -2.69 -19.57
N GLN A 75 5.68 -2.15 -20.07
CA GLN A 75 5.42 -2.04 -21.50
C GLN A 75 6.06 -0.81 -22.16
N CYS A 76 6.12 0.33 -21.46
CA CYS A 76 6.62 1.58 -22.04
C CYS A 76 7.73 2.27 -21.23
N GLY A 77 8.21 1.66 -20.14
CA GLY A 77 9.28 2.20 -19.29
C GLY A 77 8.88 3.40 -18.43
N LYS A 78 7.70 4.01 -18.62
CA LYS A 78 7.27 5.21 -17.90
C LYS A 78 7.27 4.98 -16.38
N GLY A 79 8.03 5.80 -15.65
CA GLY A 79 8.13 5.75 -14.19
C GLY A 79 7.01 6.51 -13.47
N PHE A 80 6.62 6.00 -12.31
CA PHE A 80 5.63 6.59 -11.41
C PHE A 80 6.12 6.57 -9.96
N GLY A 81 5.77 7.60 -9.19
CA GLY A 81 6.00 7.64 -7.75
C GLY A 81 4.97 6.84 -6.92
N ARG A 82 3.95 6.26 -7.56
CA ARG A 82 2.90 5.45 -6.92
C ARG A 82 2.52 4.23 -7.76
N SER A 83 2.43 3.06 -7.13
CA SER A 83 1.96 1.83 -7.78
C SER A 83 0.56 1.97 -8.37
N SER A 84 -0.37 2.62 -7.66
CA SER A 84 -1.73 2.84 -8.15
C SER A 84 -1.79 3.68 -9.43
N HIS A 85 -0.90 4.67 -9.58
CA HIS A 85 -0.79 5.45 -10.82
C HIS A 85 -0.25 4.61 -11.96
N ARG A 86 0.78 3.77 -11.70
CA ARG A 86 1.30 2.81 -12.66
C ARG A 86 0.25 1.79 -13.08
N ASN A 87 -0.51 1.23 -12.15
CA ASN A 87 -1.58 0.25 -12.42
C ASN A 87 -2.70 0.87 -13.25
N ARG A 88 -3.12 2.12 -12.94
CA ARG A 88 -4.10 2.85 -13.77
C ARG A 88 -3.56 3.07 -15.18
N HIS A 89 -2.30 3.47 -15.31
CA HIS A 89 -1.65 3.62 -16.61
C HIS A 89 -1.59 2.30 -17.38
N GLN A 90 -1.28 1.18 -16.72
CA GLN A 90 -1.24 -0.14 -17.37
C GLN A 90 -2.59 -0.57 -17.95
N ARG A 91 -3.70 -0.21 -17.30
CA ARG A 91 -5.04 -0.49 -17.85
C ARG A 91 -5.28 0.22 -19.19
N ALA A 92 -4.75 1.43 -19.37
CA ALA A 92 -4.87 2.14 -20.64
C ALA A 92 -4.12 1.45 -21.81
N HIS A 93 -3.14 0.59 -21.54
CA HIS A 93 -2.54 -0.23 -22.58
C HIS A 93 -3.43 -1.41 -22.98
N MET A 94 -4.26 -1.93 -22.07
CA MET A 94 -5.20 -3.02 -22.34
C MET A 94 -6.42 -2.57 -23.15
N GLU A 95 -6.71 -1.27 -23.17
CA GLU A 95 -7.79 -0.66 -23.96
C GLU A 95 -7.40 -0.41 -25.44
N ARG A 96 -6.20 -0.85 -25.86
CA ARG A 96 -5.85 -0.92 -27.29
C ARG A 96 -6.41 -2.21 -27.89
N HIS A 97 -7.38 -2.04 -28.78
CA HIS A 97 -8.15 -3.08 -29.50
C HIS A 97 -7.33 -4.34 -29.90
N PRO A 98 -7.90 -5.56 -29.76
CA PRO A 98 -7.29 -6.76 -30.33
C PRO A 98 -7.31 -6.67 -31.86
N GLY A 99 -6.14 -6.67 -32.51
CA GLY A 99 -6.02 -6.81 -33.96
C GLY A 99 -5.21 -5.77 -34.74
N GLN A 100 -4.31 -4.99 -34.11
CA GLN A 100 -3.35 -4.16 -34.88
C GLN A 100 -1.91 -4.65 -34.71
N PRO A 101 -1.12 -4.73 -35.80
CA PRO A 101 0.23 -5.26 -35.76
C PRO A 101 1.16 -4.36 -34.94
N GLU A 102 2.09 -5.00 -34.25
CA GLU A 102 3.16 -4.45 -33.43
C GLU A 102 3.89 -3.31 -34.17
N ARG A 103 3.45 -2.07 -33.97
CA ARG A 103 4.28 -0.91 -34.28
C ARG A 103 5.21 -0.69 -33.11
N GLY A 104 6.50 -0.85 -33.39
CA GLY A 104 7.60 -0.80 -32.45
C GLY A 104 7.47 0.32 -31.42
N THR A 105 8.03 0.02 -30.25
CA THR A 105 8.25 0.89 -29.09
C THR A 105 8.47 2.35 -29.46
N GLN A 106 7.38 3.10 -29.68
CA GLN A 106 7.42 4.56 -29.66
C GLN A 106 7.40 4.97 -28.18
N PRO A 107 8.45 5.65 -27.69
CA PRO A 107 8.40 6.27 -26.39
C PRO A 107 7.28 7.31 -26.41
N CYS A 108 6.41 7.30 -25.41
CA CYS A 108 5.49 8.42 -25.21
C CYS A 108 6.31 9.70 -24.97
N PRO A 109 5.85 10.87 -25.46
CA PRO A 109 6.47 12.14 -25.14
C PRO A 109 6.53 12.40 -23.62
#